data_AF-A0A6P0CKI1-F1
#
_entry.id   AF-A0A6P0CKI1-F1
#
_cell.length_a   1.000
_cell.length_b   1.000
_cell.length_c   1.000
_cell.angle_alpha   90.00
_cell.angle_beta   90.00
_cell.angle_gamma   90.00
#
_symmetry.space_group_name_H-M   'P 1'
#
loop_
_entity.id
_entity.type
_entity.pdbx_description
1 polymer ?
#
loop_
_entity_poly.entity_id
_entity_poly.type
_entity_poly.pdbx_seq_one_letter_code
_entity_poly.pdbx_strand_id
1 'polypeptide(L)'
;MADDIPDLVLGISEATESVVFVEGSEQINSLRQLISIAPGLLHPEAAITLAQAVNHIEHGTDYRVIDDTASYEARYRAKLEKEDPNAAWQEGVLRLRDHGIPDFDDIKAPALSGGVLTYFAEDNYLGLPYRIEFDTANPGGDVIYSAVPVTPLPAAEPAPLAPNPLFVGSNEPLVPSDDYGGLELAEEPLEIDDVGEDDEPESQ
;
A
#
# COMPACT_ATOMS: atom_id res chain seq x y z
N MET A 1 18.10 -17.90 -28.08
CA MET A 1 17.31 -17.06 -29.00
C MET A 1 16.55 -16.12 -28.09
N ALA A 2 17.20 -15.03 -27.70
CA ALA A 2 16.67 -14.02 -26.77
C ALA A 2 16.28 -12.72 -27.53
N ASP A 3 16.45 -12.71 -28.86
CA ASP A 3 16.31 -11.55 -29.74
C ASP A 3 14.86 -11.15 -30.05
N ASP A 4 13.86 -11.81 -29.47
CA ASP A 4 12.43 -11.58 -29.79
C ASP A 4 11.59 -11.18 -28.57
N ILE A 5 12.23 -10.73 -27.47
CA ILE A 5 11.50 -10.15 -26.34
C ILE A 5 11.22 -8.68 -26.68
N PRO A 6 9.95 -8.27 -26.86
CA PRO A 6 9.63 -6.91 -27.24
C PRO A 6 9.87 -5.94 -26.08
N ASP A 7 10.22 -4.71 -26.43
CA ASP A 7 10.27 -3.60 -25.47
C ASP A 7 8.85 -3.19 -25.09
N LEU A 8 8.57 -3.21 -23.79
CA LEU A 8 7.28 -2.84 -23.23
C LEU A 8 7.41 -1.57 -22.39
N VAL A 9 6.51 -0.63 -22.62
CA VAL A 9 6.36 0.55 -21.76
C VAL A 9 5.01 0.48 -21.04
N LEU A 10 5.03 0.54 -19.71
CA LEU A 10 3.83 0.62 -18.89
C LEU A 10 3.37 2.08 -18.81
N GLY A 11 2.09 2.34 -19.04
CA GLY A 11 1.56 3.70 -19.01
C GLY A 11 0.08 3.76 -18.62
N ILE A 12 -0.46 4.98 -18.62
CA ILE A 12 -1.87 5.24 -18.31
C ILE A 12 -2.46 5.95 -19.53
N SER A 13 -3.61 5.48 -20.00
CA SER A 13 -4.33 6.09 -21.12
C SER A 13 -5.00 7.40 -20.70
N GLU A 14 -5.48 8.18 -21.67
CA GLU A 14 -6.28 9.39 -21.38
C GLU A 14 -7.56 9.07 -20.60
N ALA A 15 -8.06 7.83 -20.68
CA ALA A 15 -9.21 7.35 -19.95
C ALA A 15 -8.87 6.85 -18.53
N THR A 16 -7.66 7.11 -18.04
CA THR A 16 -7.14 6.65 -16.74
C THR A 16 -7.04 5.12 -16.61
N GLU A 17 -7.08 4.39 -17.72
CA GLU A 17 -6.91 2.94 -17.75
C GLU A 17 -5.43 2.58 -17.85
N SER A 18 -5.02 1.53 -17.16
CA SER A 18 -3.67 0.97 -17.29
C SER A 18 -3.48 0.35 -18.67
N VAL A 19 -2.43 0.78 -19.37
CA VAL A 19 -2.10 0.30 -20.72
C VAL A 19 -0.63 -0.11 -20.81
N VAL A 20 -0.36 -1.04 -21.72
CA VAL A 20 0.98 -1.45 -22.12
C VAL A 20 1.20 -1.02 -23.56
N PHE A 21 2.32 -0.37 -23.83
CA PHE A 21 2.76 -0.03 -25.18
C PHE A 21 3.80 -1.03 -25.64
N VAL A 22 3.54 -1.67 -26.78
CA VAL A 22 4.50 -2.58 -27.44
C VAL A 22 5.24 -1.77 -28.50
N GLU A 23 6.58 -1.75 -28.42
CA GLU A 23 7.45 -1.03 -29.37
C GLU A 23 7.01 0.44 -29.61
N GLY A 24 6.48 1.09 -28.57
CA GLY A 24 6.10 2.50 -28.56
C GLY A 24 4.90 2.90 -29.43
N SER A 25 4.15 1.94 -29.99
CA SER A 25 3.21 2.25 -31.08
C SER A 25 1.75 1.92 -30.78
N GLU A 26 1.47 0.78 -30.13
CA GLU A 26 0.10 0.31 -29.90
C GLU A 26 -0.23 0.25 -28.41
N GLN A 27 -1.33 0.90 -28.00
CA GLN A 27 -1.87 0.82 -26.64
C GLN A 27 -2.67 -0.47 -26.48
N ILE A 28 -2.30 -1.26 -25.49
CA ILE A 28 -2.94 -2.53 -25.17
C ILE A 28 -3.44 -2.50 -23.73
N ASN A 29 -4.73 -2.76 -23.54
CA ASN A 29 -5.38 -2.91 -22.22
C ASN A 29 -5.96 -4.32 -22.01
N SER A 30 -5.60 -5.29 -22.86
CA SER A 30 -6.09 -6.66 -22.79
C SER A 30 -4.95 -7.65 -22.87
N LEU A 31 -4.90 -8.59 -21.92
CA LEU A 31 -3.91 -9.68 -21.88
C LEU A 31 -3.95 -10.53 -23.15
N ARG A 32 -5.15 -10.80 -23.69
CA ARG A 32 -5.30 -11.53 -24.96
C ARG A 32 -4.65 -10.81 -26.13
N GLN A 33 -4.84 -9.49 -26.23
CA GLN A 33 -4.24 -8.70 -27.30
C GLN A 33 -2.71 -8.61 -27.11
N LEU A 34 -2.24 -8.45 -25.87
CA LEU A 34 -0.81 -8.42 -25.55
C LEU A 34 -0.10 -9.68 -26.03
N ILE A 35 -0.60 -10.86 -25.65
CA ILE A 35 0.01 -12.15 -26.06
C ILE A 35 -0.06 -12.36 -27.58
N SER A 36 -1.11 -11.86 -28.24
CA SER A 36 -1.25 -11.97 -29.70
C SER A 36 -0.23 -11.11 -30.46
N ILE A 37 0.11 -9.93 -29.95
CA ILE A 37 1.02 -8.97 -30.60
C ILE A 37 2.47 -9.26 -30.22
N ALA A 38 2.69 -9.69 -28.99
CA ALA A 38 4.00 -9.92 -28.38
C ALA A 38 4.17 -11.39 -27.95
N PRO A 39 4.14 -12.37 -28.88
CA PRO A 39 4.24 -13.79 -28.53
C PRO A 39 5.59 -14.15 -27.88
N GLY A 40 6.63 -13.34 -28.09
CA GLY A 40 7.93 -13.49 -27.42
C GLY A 40 7.86 -13.38 -25.89
N LEU A 41 6.81 -12.77 -25.34
CA LEU A 41 6.56 -12.74 -23.88
C LEU A 41 6.24 -14.12 -23.29
N LEU A 42 5.89 -15.09 -24.13
CA LEU A 42 5.66 -16.47 -23.71
C LEU A 42 6.96 -17.27 -23.51
N HIS A 43 8.13 -16.65 -23.71
CA HIS A 43 9.40 -17.25 -23.37
C HIS A 43 9.70 -17.14 -21.87
N PRO A 44 10.28 -18.18 -21.24
CA PRO A 44 10.65 -18.13 -19.82
C PRO A 44 11.58 -16.97 -19.46
N GLU A 45 12.42 -16.54 -20.40
CA GLU A 45 13.34 -15.40 -20.24
C GLU A 45 12.59 -14.05 -20.11
N ALA A 46 11.35 -13.97 -20.61
CA ALA A 46 10.50 -12.78 -20.55
C ALA A 46 9.54 -12.78 -19.34
N ALA A 47 9.66 -13.73 -18.40
CA ALA A 47 8.71 -13.90 -17.31
C ALA A 47 8.53 -12.64 -16.44
N ILE A 48 9.61 -11.89 -16.19
CA ILE A 48 9.55 -10.62 -15.43
C ILE A 48 8.75 -9.58 -16.21
N THR A 49 9.09 -9.38 -17.48
CA THR A 49 8.43 -8.42 -18.37
C THR A 49 6.94 -8.75 -18.52
N LEU A 50 6.60 -10.04 -18.69
CA LEU A 50 5.21 -10.48 -18.74
C LEU A 50 4.49 -10.25 -17.40
N ALA A 51 5.11 -10.58 -16.26
CA ALA A 51 4.50 -10.34 -14.95
C ALA A 51 4.20 -8.86 -14.70
N GLN A 52 5.11 -7.97 -15.10
CA GLN A 52 4.91 -6.53 -15.00
C GLN A 52 3.73 -6.07 -15.87
N ALA A 53 3.64 -6.55 -17.12
CA ALA A 53 2.55 -6.20 -18.02
C ALA A 53 1.20 -6.74 -17.53
N VAL A 54 1.14 -8.00 -17.08
CA VAL A 54 -0.06 -8.63 -16.53
C VAL A 54 -0.55 -7.85 -15.31
N ASN A 55 0.34 -7.59 -14.34
CA ASN A 55 0.00 -6.87 -13.13
C ASN A 55 -0.50 -5.45 -13.43
N HIS A 56 0.15 -4.76 -14.38
CA HIS A 56 -0.22 -3.40 -14.76
C HIS A 56 -1.59 -3.35 -15.43
N ILE A 57 -1.90 -4.28 -16.35
CA ILE A 57 -3.22 -4.32 -17.00
C ILE A 57 -4.34 -4.59 -15.98
N GLU A 58 -4.14 -5.54 -15.06
CA GLU A 58 -5.19 -5.95 -14.11
C GLU A 58 -5.40 -4.96 -12.97
N HIS A 59 -4.31 -4.43 -12.40
CA HIS A 59 -4.36 -3.63 -11.17
C HIS A 59 -3.54 -2.33 -11.22
N GLY A 60 -3.00 -1.96 -12.39
CA GLY A 60 -2.22 -0.74 -12.56
C GLY A 60 -1.07 -0.66 -11.57
N THR A 61 -1.11 0.41 -10.76
CA THR A 61 -0.07 0.73 -9.77
C THR A 61 -0.41 0.27 -8.36
N ASP A 62 -1.51 -0.45 -8.14
CA ASP A 62 -1.91 -0.88 -6.78
C ASP A 62 -0.97 -1.96 -6.24
N TYR A 63 -0.41 -2.77 -7.14
CA TYR A 63 0.56 -3.82 -6.83
C TYR A 63 1.86 -3.56 -7.57
N ARG A 64 2.98 -3.95 -6.96
CA ARG A 64 4.30 -3.94 -7.60
C ARG A 64 4.87 -5.36 -7.63
N VAL A 65 5.22 -5.84 -8.82
CA VAL A 65 5.90 -7.13 -9.00
C VAL A 65 7.20 -7.16 -8.18
N ILE A 66 7.40 -8.26 -7.46
CA ILE A 66 8.63 -8.55 -6.73
C ILE A 66 9.57 -9.28 -7.69
N ASP A 67 10.42 -8.52 -8.37
CA ASP A 67 11.46 -9.01 -9.28
C ASP A 67 12.77 -9.34 -8.54
N ASP A 68 13.11 -8.56 -7.52
CA ASP A 68 14.21 -8.83 -6.59
C ASP A 68 13.67 -9.21 -5.19
N THR A 69 13.64 -10.51 -4.94
CA THR A 69 13.18 -11.12 -3.68
C THR A 69 13.99 -10.66 -2.46
N ALA A 70 15.33 -10.53 -2.60
CA ALA A 70 16.20 -10.14 -1.51
C ALA A 70 16.01 -8.65 -1.16
N SER A 71 15.86 -7.80 -2.18
CA SER A 71 15.53 -6.39 -1.97
C SER A 71 14.15 -6.21 -1.34
N TYR A 72 13.16 -7.03 -1.72
CA TYR A 72 11.85 -7.03 -1.05
C TYR A 72 11.96 -7.42 0.43
N GLU A 73 12.62 -8.54 0.75
CA GLU A 73 12.81 -8.99 2.13
C GLU A 73 13.51 -7.93 2.98
N ALA A 74 14.58 -7.32 2.47
CA ALA A 74 15.32 -6.26 3.16
C ALA A 74 14.42 -5.05 3.47
N ARG A 75 13.62 -4.59 2.49
CA ARG A 75 12.68 -3.48 2.69
C ARG A 75 11.58 -3.84 3.68
N TYR A 76 11.05 -5.06 3.61
CA TYR A 76 10.02 -5.54 4.53
C TYR A 76 10.53 -5.55 5.98
N ARG A 77 11.70 -6.16 6.21
CA ARG A 77 12.33 -6.21 7.55
C ARG A 77 12.66 -4.82 8.08
N ALA A 78 13.17 -3.93 7.22
CA ALA A 78 13.47 -2.56 7.61
C ALA A 78 12.22 -1.73 7.96
N LYS A 79 11.06 -2.01 7.33
CA LYS A 79 9.77 -1.43 7.74
C LYS A 79 9.36 -1.98 9.13
N LEU A 80 9.43 -3.30 9.29
CA LEU A 80 9.04 -3.97 10.54
C LEU A 80 9.87 -3.52 11.76
N GLU A 81 11.18 -3.32 11.59
CA GLU A 81 12.08 -2.87 12.66
C GLU A 81 11.75 -1.46 13.16
N LYS A 82 11.18 -0.60 12.30
CA LYS A 82 10.78 0.76 12.66
C LYS A 82 9.47 0.81 13.45
N GLU A 83 8.69 -0.27 13.48
CA GLU A 83 7.41 -0.31 14.18
C GLU A 83 7.60 -0.60 15.67
N ASP A 84 7.03 0.23 16.55
CA ASP A 84 7.09 0.04 18.01
C ASP A 84 6.32 -1.23 18.42
N PRO A 85 6.97 -2.27 18.99
CA PRO A 85 6.30 -3.51 19.40
C PRO A 85 5.16 -3.29 20.40
N ASN A 86 5.25 -2.23 21.22
CA ASN A 86 4.32 -1.98 22.32
C ASN A 86 3.24 -0.97 21.97
N ALA A 87 3.29 -0.37 20.78
CA ALA A 87 2.24 0.54 20.34
C ALA A 87 0.91 -0.23 20.29
N ALA A 88 -0.14 0.37 20.86
CA ALA A 88 -1.49 -0.17 20.76
C ALA A 88 -1.97 -0.16 19.30
N TRP A 89 -2.87 -1.08 18.97
CA TRP A 89 -3.55 -1.05 17.67
C TRP A 89 -4.34 0.26 17.53
N GLN A 90 -4.27 0.87 16.35
CA GLN A 90 -4.98 2.09 16.02
C GLN A 90 -5.68 1.92 14.67
N GLU A 91 -6.95 2.30 14.61
CA GLU A 91 -7.71 2.27 13.37
C GLU A 91 -7.09 3.21 12.33
N GLY A 92 -6.94 2.72 11.11
CA GLY A 92 -6.34 3.47 10.00
C GLY A 92 -4.81 3.56 10.00
N VAL A 93 -4.12 3.01 11.02
CA VAL A 93 -2.65 2.92 11.05
C VAL A 93 -2.22 1.54 10.59
N LEU A 94 -1.67 1.46 9.39
CA LEU A 94 -1.14 0.22 8.82
C LEU A 94 0.17 -0.17 9.50
N ARG A 95 0.22 -1.40 10.00
CA ARG A 95 1.41 -1.98 10.64
C ARG A 95 1.61 -3.38 10.13
N LEU A 96 2.79 -3.67 9.58
CA LEU A 96 3.14 -5.01 9.13
C LEU A 96 3.07 -6.01 10.28
N ARG A 97 3.37 -5.57 11.52
CA ARG A 97 3.29 -6.42 12.71
C ARG A 97 1.90 -7.02 12.97
N ASP A 98 0.84 -6.32 12.56
CA ASP A 98 -0.54 -6.76 12.77
C ASP A 98 -0.94 -7.88 11.79
N HIS A 99 -0.19 -8.05 10.70
CA HIS A 99 -0.42 -9.07 9.69
C HIS A 99 0.50 -10.29 9.86
N GLY A 100 1.66 -10.13 10.48
CA GLY A 100 2.65 -11.21 10.63
C GLY A 100 3.67 -11.23 9.50
N ILE A 101 4.63 -12.17 9.58
CA ILE A 101 5.78 -12.24 8.68
C ILE A 101 5.55 -13.31 7.61
N PRO A 102 5.66 -12.99 6.31
CA PRO A 102 5.60 -14.00 5.25
C PRO A 102 6.83 -14.91 5.27
N ASP A 103 6.66 -16.14 4.79
CA ASP A 103 7.83 -16.97 4.50
C ASP A 103 8.53 -16.45 3.23
N PHE A 104 9.68 -15.79 3.41
CA PHE A 104 10.43 -15.23 2.29
C PHE A 104 11.03 -16.32 1.39
N ASP A 105 11.24 -17.53 1.91
CA ASP A 105 11.71 -18.65 1.09
C ASP A 105 10.65 -19.10 0.08
N ASP A 106 9.36 -18.83 0.32
CA ASP A 106 8.29 -19.12 -0.64
C ASP A 106 8.16 -18.06 -1.74
N ILE A 107 8.69 -16.85 -1.51
CA ILE A 107 8.63 -15.74 -2.47
C ILE A 107 9.75 -15.90 -3.49
N LYS A 108 9.39 -16.24 -4.73
CA LYS A 108 10.33 -16.48 -5.83
C LYS A 108 10.22 -15.41 -6.91
N ALA A 109 11.29 -15.25 -7.69
CA ALA A 109 11.25 -14.42 -8.89
C ALA A 109 10.20 -14.93 -9.88
N PRO A 110 9.63 -14.05 -10.74
CA PRO A 110 8.67 -14.44 -11.75
C PRO A 110 9.17 -15.60 -12.62
N ALA A 111 8.32 -16.61 -12.82
CA ALA A 111 8.65 -17.78 -13.61
C ALA A 111 7.47 -18.17 -14.50
N LEU A 112 7.77 -18.53 -15.74
CA LEU A 112 6.81 -19.06 -16.70
C LEU A 112 7.15 -20.53 -16.97
N SER A 113 6.25 -21.43 -16.58
CA SER A 113 6.43 -22.88 -16.75
C SER A 113 5.11 -23.54 -17.12
N GLY A 114 5.14 -24.38 -18.16
CA GLY A 114 3.95 -25.13 -18.58
C GLY A 114 2.76 -24.27 -19.01
N GLY A 115 3.02 -23.04 -19.50
CA GLY A 115 1.96 -22.09 -19.87
C GLY A 115 1.36 -21.33 -18.68
N VAL A 116 1.87 -21.52 -17.47
CA VAL A 116 1.42 -20.75 -16.30
C VAL A 116 2.54 -19.81 -15.87
N LEU A 117 2.22 -18.53 -15.82
CA LEU A 117 3.05 -17.52 -15.20
C LEU A 117 2.74 -17.51 -13.71
N THR A 118 3.76 -17.70 -12.88
CA THR A 118 3.67 -17.51 -11.43
C THR A 118 4.64 -16.42 -11.01
N TYR A 119 4.14 -15.43 -10.28
CA TYR A 119 4.95 -14.36 -9.72
C TYR A 119 4.40 -13.89 -8.39
N PHE A 120 5.14 -13.02 -7.71
CA PHE A 120 4.70 -12.39 -6.49
C PHE A 120 4.66 -10.88 -6.68
N ALA A 121 3.70 -10.21 -6.04
CA ALA A 121 3.60 -8.76 -6.03
C ALA A 121 3.35 -8.24 -4.61
N GLU A 122 3.95 -7.10 -4.28
CA GLU A 122 3.69 -6.35 -3.07
C GLU A 122 2.49 -5.43 -3.30
N ASP A 123 1.48 -5.53 -2.46
CA ASP A 123 0.42 -4.51 -2.35
C ASP A 123 1.06 -3.18 -1.91
N ASN A 124 0.93 -2.11 -2.71
CA ASN A 124 1.58 -0.83 -2.41
C ASN A 124 0.95 -0.10 -1.21
N TYR A 125 -0.28 -0.42 -0.83
CA TYR A 125 -0.94 0.11 0.35
C TYR A 125 -0.53 -0.67 1.61
N LEU A 126 -0.69 -1.99 1.61
CA LEU A 126 -0.44 -2.83 2.80
C LEU A 126 1.04 -3.25 2.96
N GLY A 127 1.81 -3.29 1.89
CA GLY A 127 3.17 -3.84 1.87
C GLY A 127 3.23 -5.37 1.93
N LEU A 128 2.07 -6.05 1.83
CA LEU A 128 1.97 -7.50 1.93
C LEU A 128 2.19 -8.18 0.59
N PRO A 129 2.82 -9.37 0.57
CA PRO A 129 3.02 -10.10 -0.66
C PRO A 129 1.79 -10.94 -1.02
N TYR A 130 1.46 -10.94 -2.30
CA TYR A 130 0.48 -11.79 -2.94
C TYR A 130 1.19 -12.69 -3.95
N ARG A 131 0.72 -13.93 -4.06
CA ARG A 131 1.08 -14.86 -5.13
C ARG A 131 0.08 -14.72 -6.26
N ILE A 132 0.58 -14.58 -7.46
CA ILE A 132 -0.23 -14.39 -8.66
C ILE A 132 0.02 -15.56 -9.62
N GLU A 133 -1.07 -16.11 -10.13
CA GLU A 133 -1.06 -17.12 -11.18
C GLU A 133 -1.87 -16.64 -12.38
N PHE A 134 -1.27 -16.75 -13.57
CA PHE A 134 -1.90 -16.40 -14.84
C PHE A 134 -1.69 -17.53 -15.85
N ASP A 135 -2.80 -18.05 -16.40
CA ASP A 135 -2.78 -19.05 -17.46
C ASP A 135 -2.61 -18.40 -18.84
N THR A 136 -1.39 -18.45 -19.38
CA THR A 136 -1.06 -17.90 -20.69
C THR A 136 -1.71 -18.66 -21.85
N ALA A 137 -2.16 -19.91 -21.65
CA ALA A 137 -2.91 -20.66 -22.65
C ALA A 137 -4.36 -20.18 -22.75
N ASN A 138 -4.87 -19.53 -21.70
CA ASN A 138 -6.17 -18.87 -21.68
C ASN A 138 -6.04 -17.40 -21.26
N PRO A 139 -5.47 -16.53 -22.12
CA PRO A 139 -5.16 -15.14 -21.77
C PRO A 139 -6.40 -14.23 -21.66
N GLY A 140 -7.61 -14.79 -21.71
CA GLY A 140 -8.85 -14.09 -21.35
C GLY A 140 -9.54 -14.69 -20.13
N GLY A 141 -8.87 -15.59 -19.40
CA GLY A 141 -9.29 -16.05 -18.09
C GLY A 141 -8.84 -15.09 -16.99
N ASP A 142 -9.28 -15.37 -15.76
CA ASP A 142 -8.98 -14.55 -14.61
C ASP A 142 -7.52 -14.70 -14.17
N VAL A 143 -6.93 -13.59 -13.70
CA VAL A 143 -5.64 -13.59 -13.00
C VAL A 143 -5.91 -13.81 -11.51
N ILE A 144 -5.31 -14.84 -10.93
CA ILE A 144 -5.62 -15.26 -9.56
C ILE A 144 -4.63 -14.62 -8.59
N TYR A 145 -5.11 -13.74 -7.72
CA TYR A 145 -4.34 -13.14 -6.62
C TYR A 145 -4.65 -13.87 -5.31
N SER A 146 -3.64 -14.49 -4.71
CA SER A 146 -3.73 -15.21 -3.44
C SER A 146 -2.79 -14.60 -2.41
N ALA A 147 -3.30 -14.23 -1.23
CA ALA A 147 -2.44 -13.73 -0.15
C ALA A 147 -1.42 -14.81 0.25
N VAL A 148 -0.16 -14.42 0.41
CA VAL A 148 0.88 -15.33 0.89
C VAL A 148 0.62 -15.61 2.38
N PRO A 149 0.66 -16.88 2.82
CA PRO A 149 0.53 -17.21 4.23
C PRO A 149 1.59 -16.51 5.08
N VAL A 150 1.16 -15.99 6.22
CA VAL A 150 1.98 -15.23 7.15
C VAL A 150 2.01 -15.91 8.51
N THR A 151 3.18 -15.87 9.15
CA THR A 151 3.37 -16.32 10.53
C THR A 151 3.09 -15.16 11.47
N PRO A 152 2.12 -15.26 12.39
CA PRO A 152 1.85 -14.19 13.34
C PRO A 152 3.06 -13.94 14.23
N LEU A 153 3.37 -12.67 14.46
CA LEU A 153 4.39 -12.29 15.43
C LEU A 153 3.89 -12.57 16.85
N PRO A 154 4.79 -12.97 17.77
CA PRO A 154 4.42 -13.10 19.17
C PRO A 154 3.88 -11.75 19.66
N ALA A 155 2.76 -11.79 20.39
CA ALA A 155 2.24 -10.61 21.06
C ALA A 155 3.34 -10.03 21.96
N ALA A 156 3.61 -8.74 21.83
CA ALA A 156 4.43 -8.06 22.81
C ALA A 156 3.76 -8.21 24.18
N GLU A 157 4.52 -8.55 25.21
CA GLU A 157 3.99 -8.54 26.58
C GLU A 157 3.41 -7.14 26.82
N PRO A 158 2.17 -7.02 27.31
CA PRO A 158 1.60 -5.72 27.59
C PRO A 158 2.55 -5.01 28.55
N ALA A 159 3.03 -3.83 28.16
CA ALA A 159 3.83 -3.00 29.04
C ALA A 159 3.11 -2.91 30.39
N PRO A 160 3.80 -3.12 31.52
CA PRO A 160 3.17 -3.05 32.82
C PRO A 160 2.43 -1.72 32.91
N LEU A 161 1.12 -1.78 33.20
CA LEU A 161 0.29 -0.60 33.33
C LEU A 161 1.03 0.39 34.23
N ALA A 162 1.41 1.55 33.68
CA ALA A 162 1.97 2.61 34.49
C ALA A 162 0.98 2.86 35.64
N PRO A 163 1.46 2.91 36.91
CA PRO A 163 0.57 3.11 38.04
C PRO A 163 -0.21 4.40 37.79
N ASN A 164 -1.54 4.26 37.67
CA ASN A 164 -2.44 5.39 37.50
C ASN A 164 -2.16 6.39 38.64
N PRO A 165 -1.71 7.63 38.36
CA PRO A 165 -1.41 8.59 39.42
C PRO A 165 -2.67 9.10 40.15
N LEU A 166 -3.86 8.62 39.79
CA LEU A 166 -5.15 9.14 40.25
C LEU A 166 -5.81 8.36 41.40
N PHE A 167 -5.11 7.47 42.09
CA PHE A 167 -5.60 6.89 43.35
C PHE A 167 -4.56 7.00 44.47
N VAL A 168 -4.17 8.23 44.79
CA VAL A 168 -3.79 8.55 46.17
C VAL A 168 -5.10 8.83 46.91
N GLY A 169 -5.50 7.89 47.75
CA GLY A 169 -6.72 7.99 48.53
C GLY A 169 -6.68 9.19 49.47
N SER A 170 -7.38 10.26 49.09
CA SER A 170 -7.83 11.29 50.03
C SER A 170 -9.25 10.92 50.46
N ASN A 171 -9.33 10.14 51.54
CA ASN A 171 -10.57 9.90 52.26
C ASN A 171 -10.85 11.15 53.12
N GLU A 172 -11.34 12.23 52.50
CA GLU A 172 -11.81 13.42 53.21
C GLU A 172 -13.34 13.52 53.09
N PRO A 173 -14.07 13.59 54.21
CA PRO A 173 -15.52 13.73 54.17
C PRO A 173 -15.89 15.13 53.65
N LEU A 174 -16.74 15.17 52.62
CA LEU A 174 -17.36 16.40 52.13
C LEU A 174 -18.19 17.05 53.26
N VAL A 175 -17.68 18.14 53.82
CA VAL A 175 -18.47 19.06 54.64
C VAL A 175 -19.13 20.05 53.67
N PRO A 176 -20.46 20.22 53.68
CA PRO A 176 -21.10 21.26 52.90
C PRO A 176 -20.88 22.60 53.61
N SER A 177 -20.07 23.47 53.02
CA SER A 177 -19.99 24.88 53.41
C SER A 177 -20.86 25.71 52.48
N ASP A 178 -22.03 26.08 52.98
CA ASP A 178 -22.75 27.28 52.56
C ASP A 178 -21.83 28.49 52.79
N ASP A 179 -21.42 29.20 51.72
CA ASP A 179 -21.14 30.64 51.81
C ASP A 179 -21.18 31.31 50.43
N TYR A 180 -21.60 32.58 50.46
CA TYR A 180 -22.18 33.38 49.39
C TYR A 180 -21.21 34.52 49.05
N GLY A 181 -21.09 34.88 47.78
CA GLY A 181 -20.42 36.11 47.30
C GLY A 181 -19.38 35.79 46.24
N GLY A 182 -19.42 36.31 45.02
CA GLY A 182 -19.95 37.56 44.51
C GLY A 182 -18.87 38.16 43.59
N LEU A 183 -19.31 38.77 42.48
CA LEU A 183 -18.52 39.54 41.49
C LEU A 183 -17.71 38.68 40.50
N GLU A 184 -17.60 38.99 39.21
CA GLU A 184 -18.11 40.07 38.36
C GLU A 184 -17.99 39.57 36.91
N LEU A 185 -18.99 39.88 36.07
CA LEU A 185 -18.98 39.65 34.63
C LEU A 185 -18.06 40.68 33.99
N ALA A 186 -16.94 40.25 33.42
CA ALA A 186 -16.17 41.05 32.49
C ALA A 186 -16.43 40.52 31.07
N GLU A 187 -17.24 41.28 30.34
CA GLU A 187 -17.47 41.14 28.91
C GLU A 187 -16.23 41.69 28.17
N GLU A 188 -15.54 40.86 27.39
CA GLU A 188 -14.54 41.33 26.42
C GLU A 188 -15.19 41.43 25.03
N PRO A 189 -15.17 42.62 24.37
CA PRO A 189 -15.61 42.76 22.99
C PRO A 189 -14.52 42.31 22.00
N LEU A 190 -14.92 41.51 21.02
CA LEU A 190 -14.10 41.18 19.84
C LEU A 190 -14.03 42.40 18.91
N GLU A 191 -12.85 43.01 18.80
CA GLU A 191 -12.50 43.92 17.69
C GLU A 191 -12.32 43.08 16.42
N ILE A 192 -13.10 43.42 15.40
CA ILE A 192 -12.99 42.88 14.04
C ILE A 192 -12.16 43.89 13.27
N ASP A 193 -10.88 43.58 13.04
CA ASP A 193 -10.01 44.37 12.18
C ASP A 193 -10.36 44.12 10.71
N ASP A 194 -10.94 45.17 10.15
CA ASP A 194 -10.72 45.83 8.85
C ASP A 194 -10.34 45.01 7.61
N VAL A 195 -11.05 45.39 6.56
CA VAL A 195 -11.11 44.89 5.20
C VAL A 195 -9.88 45.40 4.46
N GLY A 196 -9.03 44.49 3.98
CA GLY A 196 -8.00 44.81 3.00
C GLY A 196 -8.65 45.14 1.64
N GLU A 197 -8.72 46.43 1.32
CA GLU A 197 -8.76 46.94 -0.05
C GLU A 197 -7.54 46.43 -0.82
N ASP A 198 -7.76 45.79 -1.97
CA ASP A 198 -6.77 45.76 -3.04
C ASP A 198 -7.45 46.05 -4.37
N ASP A 199 -6.84 47.03 -5.01
CA ASP A 199 -7.21 47.83 -6.18
C ASP A 199 -7.16 47.03 -7.50
N GLU A 200 -7.95 47.47 -8.48
CA GLU A 200 -7.99 46.95 -9.85
C GLU A 200 -6.69 47.29 -10.63
N PRO A 201 -6.48 46.80 -11.88
CA PRO A 201 -7.14 47.43 -13.03
C PRO A 201 -7.49 46.49 -14.21
N GLU A 202 -8.66 46.74 -14.80
CA GLU A 202 -9.00 46.35 -16.17
C GLU A 202 -7.97 46.91 -17.17
N SER A 203 -7.53 46.07 -18.11
CA SER A 203 -6.81 46.50 -19.31
C SER A 203 -7.62 46.14 -20.56
N GLN A 204 -7.61 47.12 -21.47
CA GLN A 204 -8.35 47.29 -22.72
C GLN A 204 -8.19 46.17 -23.75
#